data_AF-A0A833KZI8-F1
#
_entry.id   AF-A0A833KZI8-F1
#
_cell.length_a   1.000
_cell.length_b   1.000
_cell.length_c   1.000
_cell.angle_alpha   90.00
_cell.angle_beta   90.00
_cell.angle_gamma   90.00
#
_symmetry.space_group_name_H-M   'P 1'
#
loop_
_entity.id
_entity.type
_entity.pdbx_description
1 polymer ?
#
loop_
_entity_poly.entity_id
_entity_poly.type
_entity_poly.pdbx_seq_one_letter_code
_entity_poly.pdbx_strand_id
1 'polypeptide(L)'
;MKTKYLISFITLSFLIIIGSTILIEAANIQYPVEELGNCENEAACRVYCDKPGNMEICLDFAQKNNLMSEREVNAAKNFLAIDENGPGGCKGKEECEEYCNNIDHIDECIAFAEENNLIPPEELEEAKKVQAAIKRGFKPPPCGNK
;
A
#
# COMPACT_ATOMS: atom_id res chain seq x y z
N MET A 1 -40.72 33.55 -47.80
CA MET A 1 -41.52 32.31 -47.66
C MET A 1 -40.65 31.22 -47.04
N LYS A 2 -41.06 30.74 -45.84
CA LYS A 2 -40.60 29.54 -45.12
C LYS A 2 -39.22 29.69 -44.44
N THR A 3 -39.03 30.43 -43.35
CA THR A 3 -39.71 30.40 -42.03
C THR A 3 -39.82 29.02 -41.36
N LYS A 4 -38.92 28.07 -41.65
CA LYS A 4 -38.91 26.75 -40.96
C LYS A 4 -37.58 26.29 -40.35
N TYR A 5 -36.46 26.97 -40.60
CA TYR A 5 -35.15 26.56 -40.06
C TYR A 5 -34.66 27.40 -38.87
N LEU A 6 -35.40 28.46 -38.51
CA LEU A 6 -35.03 29.39 -37.42
C LEU A 6 -35.70 29.09 -36.07
N ILE A 7 -36.54 28.04 -35.98
CA ILE A 7 -37.22 27.61 -34.74
C ILE A 7 -36.64 26.28 -34.20
N SER A 8 -35.66 25.67 -34.88
CA SER A 8 -34.98 24.46 -34.37
C SER A 8 -33.80 24.76 -33.44
N PHE A 9 -33.50 26.05 -33.17
CA PHE A 9 -32.31 26.49 -32.46
C PHE A 9 -32.55 27.00 -31.01
N ILE A 10 -33.77 26.91 -30.46
CA ILE A 10 -34.12 27.55 -29.17
C ILE A 10 -34.73 26.59 -28.11
N THR A 11 -34.54 25.27 -28.20
CA THR A 11 -34.97 24.33 -27.13
C THR A 11 -33.93 23.30 -26.69
N LEU A 12 -32.64 23.58 -26.82
CA LEU A 12 -31.61 22.79 -26.13
C LEU A 12 -30.53 23.66 -25.49
N SER A 13 -30.97 24.78 -24.93
CA SER A 13 -30.25 25.49 -23.87
C SER A 13 -30.87 25.12 -22.53
N PHE A 14 -30.70 23.87 -22.07
CA PHE A 14 -30.67 23.57 -20.64
C PHE A 14 -30.23 22.12 -20.41
N LEU A 15 -29.28 21.95 -19.48
CA LEU A 15 -28.78 20.69 -18.90
C LEU A 15 -27.92 19.88 -19.88
N ILE A 16 -26.62 19.65 -19.66
CA ILE A 16 -26.07 19.16 -18.40
C ILE A 16 -24.66 19.75 -18.22
N ILE A 17 -24.53 20.67 -17.26
CA ILE A 17 -23.28 20.85 -16.54
C ILE A 17 -23.19 19.61 -15.63
N ILE A 18 -22.65 18.51 -16.15
CA ILE A 18 -22.08 17.45 -15.33
C ILE A 18 -20.66 17.93 -15.13
N GLY A 19 -20.46 18.84 -14.18
CA GLY A 19 -20.20 18.40 -12.83
C GLY A 19 -18.73 18.03 -12.81
N SER A 20 -17.86 19.04 -12.70
CA SER A 20 -16.47 18.82 -12.34
C SER A 20 -16.47 18.32 -10.89
N THR A 21 -16.89 17.08 -10.68
CA THR A 21 -16.52 16.35 -9.49
C THR A 21 -15.03 16.13 -9.64
N ILE A 22 -14.24 16.91 -8.90
CA ILE A 22 -12.89 16.48 -8.56
C ILE A 22 -13.10 15.21 -7.73
N LEU A 23 -13.13 14.07 -8.40
CA LEU A 23 -13.13 12.78 -7.75
C LEU A 23 -11.75 12.69 -7.10
N ILE A 24 -11.75 12.62 -5.78
CA ILE A 24 -10.58 12.24 -5.00
C ILE A 24 -10.16 10.86 -5.54
N GLU A 25 -8.96 10.76 -6.10
CA GLU A 25 -8.43 9.54 -6.72
C GLU A 25 -8.14 8.49 -5.65
N ALA A 26 -9.17 7.78 -5.20
CA ALA A 26 -8.98 6.37 -4.91
C ALA A 26 -8.65 5.72 -6.25
N ALA A 27 -7.52 5.02 -6.36
CA ALA A 27 -7.09 4.37 -7.59
C ALA A 27 -8.28 3.61 -8.22
N ASN A 28 -8.67 4.00 -9.44
CA ASN A 28 -9.85 3.45 -10.11
C ASN A 28 -9.51 2.08 -10.69
N ILE A 29 -9.43 1.06 -9.83
CA ILE A 29 -9.16 -0.32 -10.22
C ILE A 29 -10.38 -0.90 -10.93
N GLN A 30 -10.20 -1.27 -12.20
CA GLN A 30 -11.23 -1.95 -12.98
C GLN A 30 -11.26 -3.44 -12.64
N TYR A 31 -12.43 -3.94 -12.25
CA TYR A 31 -12.68 -5.36 -12.03
C TYR A 31 -13.41 -6.00 -13.24
N PRO A 32 -13.23 -7.31 -13.48
CA PRO A 32 -12.26 -8.18 -12.84
C PRO A 32 -10.82 -7.84 -13.25
N VAL A 33 -9.85 -8.04 -12.34
CA VAL A 33 -8.43 -7.78 -12.63
C VAL A 33 -7.82 -9.02 -13.30
N GLU A 34 -7.75 -9.00 -14.62
CA GLU A 34 -7.27 -10.13 -15.44
C GLU A 34 -5.87 -10.61 -15.04
N GLU A 35 -4.93 -9.68 -14.81
CA GLU A 35 -3.55 -9.99 -14.43
C GLU A 35 -3.42 -10.59 -13.02
N LEU A 36 -4.43 -10.44 -12.15
CA LEU A 36 -4.47 -11.02 -10.81
C LEU A 36 -5.46 -12.19 -10.71
N GLY A 37 -5.49 -13.03 -11.74
CA GLY A 37 -6.32 -14.23 -11.75
C GLY A 37 -7.82 -13.95 -11.88
N ASN A 38 -8.20 -12.84 -12.51
CA ASN A 38 -9.59 -12.40 -12.68
C ASN A 38 -10.35 -12.18 -11.37
N CYS A 39 -9.68 -11.67 -10.33
CA CYS A 39 -10.37 -11.31 -9.09
C CYS A 39 -11.44 -10.24 -9.32
N GLU A 40 -12.66 -10.47 -8.80
CA GLU A 40 -13.86 -9.66 -9.11
C GLU A 40 -14.03 -8.43 -8.20
N ASN A 41 -13.26 -8.33 -7.13
CA ASN A 41 -13.30 -7.23 -6.15
C ASN A 41 -12.03 -7.23 -5.29
N GLU A 42 -11.84 -6.19 -4.47
CA GLU A 42 -10.69 -6.02 -3.57
C GLU A 42 -10.43 -7.26 -2.69
N ALA A 43 -11.47 -7.80 -2.05
CA ALA A 43 -11.33 -8.94 -1.15
C ALA A 43 -10.86 -10.20 -1.90
N ALA A 44 -11.38 -10.45 -3.09
CA ALA A 44 -10.92 -11.54 -3.94
C ALA A 44 -9.46 -11.35 -4.39
N CYS A 45 -9.06 -10.12 -4.71
CA CYS A 45 -7.68 -9.82 -5.09
C CYS A 45 -6.72 -9.98 -3.90
N ARG A 46 -7.15 -9.59 -2.69
CA ARG A 46 -6.40 -9.80 -1.45
C ARG A 46 -6.12 -11.29 -1.24
N VAL A 47 -7.16 -12.13 -1.29
CA VAL A 47 -7.01 -13.60 -1.19
C VAL A 47 -6.08 -14.17 -2.28
N TYR A 48 -6.11 -13.61 -3.48
CA TYR A 48 -5.17 -13.98 -4.54
C TYR A 48 -3.73 -13.59 -4.17
N CYS A 49 -3.51 -12.36 -3.70
CA CYS A 49 -2.21 -11.79 -3.37
C CYS A 49 -1.58 -12.32 -2.08
N ASP A 50 -2.39 -12.82 -1.13
CA ASP A 50 -1.92 -13.43 0.11
C ASP A 50 -1.21 -14.78 -0.13
N LYS A 51 -1.31 -15.33 -1.34
CA LYS A 51 -0.59 -16.55 -1.72
C LYS A 51 0.86 -16.21 -2.03
N PRO A 52 1.85 -16.90 -1.42
CA PRO A 52 3.25 -16.58 -1.63
C PRO A 52 3.71 -16.56 -3.10
N GLY A 53 3.19 -17.48 -3.92
CA GLY A 53 3.51 -17.54 -5.36
C GLY A 53 2.92 -16.39 -6.19
N ASN A 54 2.08 -15.54 -5.62
CA ASN A 54 1.43 -14.41 -6.30
C ASN A 54 1.91 -13.04 -5.80
N MET A 55 2.79 -13.00 -4.80
CA MET A 55 3.17 -11.73 -4.16
C MET A 55 3.89 -10.79 -5.14
N GLU A 56 4.79 -11.30 -5.98
CA GLU A 56 5.54 -10.48 -6.94
C GLU A 56 4.62 -9.79 -7.96
N ILE A 57 3.71 -10.54 -8.61
CA ILE A 57 2.76 -9.97 -9.58
C ILE A 57 1.80 -8.97 -8.93
N CYS A 58 1.43 -9.19 -7.66
CA CYS A 58 0.62 -8.24 -6.90
C CYS A 58 1.37 -6.95 -6.54
N LEU A 59 2.66 -7.04 -6.21
CA LEU A 59 3.50 -5.87 -5.97
C LEU A 59 3.69 -5.05 -7.25
N ASP A 60 3.92 -5.71 -8.39
CA ASP A 60 4.00 -5.05 -9.69
C ASP A 60 2.69 -4.36 -10.07
N PHE A 61 1.56 -5.03 -9.84
CA PHE A 61 0.23 -4.44 -10.00
C PHE A 61 0.04 -3.21 -9.11
N ALA A 62 0.39 -3.32 -7.84
CA ALA A 62 0.25 -2.24 -6.87
C ALA A 62 1.10 -1.02 -7.27
N GLN A 63 2.34 -1.23 -7.71
CA GLN A 63 3.20 -0.17 -8.21
C GLN A 63 2.61 0.52 -9.44
N LYS A 64 2.23 -0.28 -10.46
CA LYS A 64 1.69 0.19 -11.74
C LYS A 64 0.41 1.02 -11.57
N ASN A 65 -0.41 0.68 -10.57
CA ASN A 65 -1.66 1.37 -10.28
C ASN A 65 -1.55 2.41 -9.15
N ASN A 66 -0.33 2.73 -8.71
CA ASN A 66 -0.06 3.69 -7.62
C ASN A 66 -0.78 3.33 -6.30
N LEU A 67 -1.01 2.04 -6.05
CA LEU A 67 -1.52 1.53 -4.77
C LEU A 67 -0.42 1.45 -3.71
N MET A 68 0.84 1.40 -4.14
CA MET A 68 2.03 1.44 -3.29
C MET A 68 3.09 2.31 -3.97
N SER A 69 3.87 3.03 -3.17
CA SER A 69 5.04 3.74 -3.68
C SER A 69 6.12 2.76 -4.13
N GLU A 70 6.97 3.17 -5.07
CA GLU A 70 8.14 2.38 -5.49
C GLU A 70 9.01 1.98 -4.30
N ARG A 71 9.14 2.86 -3.29
CA ARG A 71 9.86 2.56 -2.05
C ARG A 71 9.24 1.39 -1.29
N GLU A 72 7.93 1.42 -1.05
CA GLU A 72 7.22 0.35 -0.34
C GLU A 72 7.24 -0.97 -1.12
N VAL A 73 7.17 -0.91 -2.46
CA VAL A 73 7.28 -2.09 -3.32
C VAL A 73 8.67 -2.71 -3.23
N ASN A 74 9.73 -1.90 -3.25
CA ASN A 74 11.09 -2.40 -3.11
C ASN A 74 11.35 -3.01 -1.72
N ALA A 75 10.85 -2.39 -0.65
CA ALA A 75 10.94 -2.95 0.70
C ALA A 75 10.21 -4.31 0.80
N ALA A 76 9.00 -4.41 0.22
CA ALA A 76 8.28 -5.67 0.17
C ALA A 76 9.04 -6.73 -0.65
N LYS A 77 9.59 -6.37 -1.82
CA LYS A 77 10.43 -7.28 -2.63
C LYS A 77 11.68 -7.72 -1.89
N ASN A 78 12.34 -6.83 -1.16
CA ASN A 78 13.48 -7.18 -0.31
C ASN A 78 13.08 -8.21 0.74
N PHE A 79 11.94 -8.00 1.41
CA PHE A 79 11.42 -8.96 2.39
C PHE A 79 11.09 -10.33 1.77
N LEU A 80 10.52 -10.35 0.56
CA LEU A 80 10.24 -11.59 -0.18
C LEU A 80 11.50 -12.36 -0.59
N ALA A 81 12.62 -11.66 -0.77
CA ALA A 81 13.89 -12.24 -1.18
C ALA A 81 14.71 -12.80 0.00
N ILE A 82 14.23 -12.65 1.24
CA ILE A 82 14.90 -13.20 2.42
C ILE A 82 14.62 -14.70 2.49
N ASP A 83 15.67 -15.50 2.26
CA ASP A 83 15.60 -16.98 2.35
C ASP A 83 15.51 -17.47 3.82
N GLU A 84 15.84 -16.60 4.78
CA GLU A 84 15.77 -16.86 6.22
C GLU A 84 14.46 -16.34 6.84
N ASN A 85 14.09 -16.87 8.01
CA ASN A 85 12.95 -16.32 8.75
C ASN A 85 13.30 -14.92 9.28
N GLY A 86 12.27 -14.11 9.54
CA GLY A 86 12.45 -12.80 10.16
C GLY A 86 12.88 -12.88 11.63
N PRO A 87 12.98 -11.73 12.33
CA PRO A 87 13.37 -11.67 13.74
C PRO A 87 12.46 -12.58 14.60
N GLY A 88 13.02 -13.23 15.60
CA GLY A 88 12.30 -14.24 16.38
C GLY A 88 11.87 -15.51 15.62
N GLY A 89 12.22 -15.66 14.34
CA GLY A 89 11.77 -16.75 13.49
C GLY A 89 10.41 -16.52 12.81
N CYS A 90 9.90 -15.28 12.83
CA CYS A 90 8.61 -14.94 12.22
C CYS A 90 8.59 -15.19 10.70
N LYS A 91 7.42 -15.53 10.16
CA LYS A 91 7.22 -15.79 8.72
C LYS A 91 6.13 -14.90 8.15
N GLY A 92 6.48 -14.23 7.05
CA GLY A 92 5.54 -13.32 6.40
C GLY A 92 5.36 -12.02 7.19
N LYS A 93 4.63 -11.11 6.56
CA LYS A 93 4.47 -9.73 7.05
C LYS A 93 3.77 -9.68 8.41
N GLU A 94 2.61 -10.32 8.54
CA GLU A 94 1.75 -10.22 9.73
C GLU A 94 2.44 -10.74 11.00
N GLU A 95 3.05 -11.92 10.93
CA GLU A 95 3.77 -12.51 12.08
C GLU A 95 4.96 -11.64 12.49
N CYS A 96 5.72 -11.11 11.51
CA CYS A 96 6.85 -10.25 11.80
C CYS A 96 6.43 -8.87 12.33
N GLU A 97 5.33 -8.31 11.86
CA GLU A 97 4.74 -7.09 12.40
C GLU A 97 4.30 -7.31 13.85
N GLU A 98 3.60 -8.41 14.16
CA GLU A 98 3.20 -8.74 15.53
C GLU A 98 4.42 -8.89 16.45
N TYR A 99 5.44 -9.62 15.99
CA TYR A 99 6.69 -9.80 16.75
C TYR A 99 7.39 -8.47 17.02
N CYS A 100 7.57 -7.64 15.99
CA CYS A 100 8.26 -6.36 16.10
C CYS A 100 7.45 -5.25 16.79
N ASN A 101 6.14 -5.42 16.94
CA ASN A 101 5.30 -4.53 17.73
C ASN A 101 5.54 -4.65 19.24
N ASN A 102 6.24 -5.70 19.69
CA ASN A 102 6.73 -5.77 21.06
C ASN A 102 8.03 -4.96 21.21
N ILE A 103 7.99 -3.97 22.10
CA ILE A 103 9.13 -3.09 22.41
C ILE A 103 10.37 -3.87 22.89
N ASP A 104 10.19 -5.06 23.47
CA ASP A 104 11.28 -5.90 23.93
C ASP A 104 12.10 -6.48 22.76
N HIS A 105 11.52 -6.52 21.55
CA HIS A 105 12.14 -7.01 20.31
C HIS A 105 12.64 -5.87 19.39
N ILE A 106 12.53 -4.61 19.81
CA ILE A 106 12.86 -3.45 18.96
C ILE A 106 14.30 -3.48 18.44
N ASP A 107 15.24 -3.99 19.25
CA ASP A 107 16.65 -4.02 18.90
C ASP A 107 16.96 -4.96 17.74
N GLU A 108 16.42 -6.18 17.78
CA GLU A 108 16.59 -7.15 16.70
C GLU A 108 15.79 -6.76 15.45
N CYS A 109 14.60 -6.17 15.62
CA CYS A 109 13.78 -5.73 14.50
C CYS A 109 14.42 -4.59 13.72
N ILE A 110 15.04 -3.61 14.40
CA ILE A 110 15.78 -2.52 13.73
C ILE A 110 17.02 -3.08 13.03
N ALA A 111 17.77 -3.99 13.69
CA ALA A 111 18.95 -4.59 13.10
C ALA A 111 18.60 -5.39 11.83
N PHE A 112 17.53 -6.18 11.88
CA PHE A 112 17.03 -6.95 10.75
C PHE A 112 16.57 -6.04 9.61
N ALA A 113 15.85 -4.96 9.91
CA ALA A 113 15.38 -4.00 8.92
C ALA A 113 16.56 -3.27 8.23
N GLU A 114 17.62 -2.94 8.98
CA GLU A 114 18.85 -2.36 8.45
C GLU A 114 19.60 -3.34 7.54
N GLU A 115 19.84 -4.58 8.00
CA GLU A 115 20.58 -5.60 7.28
C GLU A 115 19.90 -5.97 5.95
N ASN A 116 18.57 -6.01 5.93
CA ASN A 116 17.78 -6.42 4.78
C ASN A 116 17.24 -5.24 3.96
N ASN A 117 17.66 -4.01 4.25
CA ASN A 117 17.23 -2.79 3.53
C ASN A 117 15.69 -2.67 3.45
N LEU A 118 15.00 -2.98 4.56
CA LEU A 118 13.54 -2.96 4.63
C LEU A 118 12.97 -1.56 4.88
N ILE A 119 13.80 -0.65 5.36
CA ILE A 119 13.42 0.75 5.60
C ILE A 119 14.45 1.69 5.00
N PRO A 120 14.02 2.87 4.49
CA PRO A 120 14.91 3.88 3.96
C PRO A 120 15.92 4.40 5.00
N PRO A 121 17.10 4.91 4.59
CA PRO A 121 18.10 5.43 5.52
C PRO A 121 17.58 6.53 6.46
N GLU A 122 16.69 7.41 5.98
CA GLU A 122 16.09 8.45 6.80
C GLU A 122 15.18 7.89 7.90
N GLU A 123 14.35 6.89 7.56
CA GLU A 123 13.46 6.21 8.50
C GLU A 123 14.25 5.33 9.48
N LEU A 124 15.35 4.72 9.02
CA LEU A 124 16.30 3.97 9.86
C LEU A 124 16.97 4.87 10.91
N GLU A 125 17.40 6.06 10.53
CA GLU A 125 17.98 7.03 11.46
C GLU A 125 16.96 7.47 12.53
N GLU A 126 15.70 7.66 12.15
CA GLU A 126 14.63 7.95 13.10
C GLU A 126 14.35 6.76 14.03
N ALA A 127 14.26 5.54 13.48
CA ALA A 127 14.09 4.32 14.26
C ALA A 127 15.21 4.14 15.29
N LYS A 128 16.48 4.37 14.90
CA LYS A 128 17.64 4.32 15.81
C LYS A 128 17.59 5.39 16.90
N LYS A 129 17.07 6.58 16.63
CA LYS A 129 16.86 7.61 17.68
C LYS A 129 15.81 7.16 18.69
N VAL A 130 14.71 6.59 18.22
CA VAL A 130 13.66 6.03 19.09
C VAL A 130 14.22 4.87 19.92
N GLN A 131 14.94 3.95 19.30
CA GLN A 131 15.67 2.86 19.97
C GLN A 131 16.59 3.38 21.09
N ALA A 132 17.39 4.40 20.80
CA ALA A 132 18.28 5.02 21.79
C ALA A 132 17.51 5.69 22.94
N ALA A 133 16.34 6.28 22.67
CA ALA A 133 15.48 6.83 23.71
C ALA A 133 14.90 5.72 24.61
N ILE A 134 14.43 4.61 24.02
CA ILE A 134 13.93 3.44 24.74
C ILE A 134 15.02 2.87 25.67
N LYS A 135 16.25 2.73 25.16
CA LYS A 135 17.43 2.31 25.96
C LYS A 135 17.73 3.22 27.15
N ARG A 136 17.33 4.50 27.08
CA ARG A 136 17.43 5.47 28.18
C ARG A 136 16.23 5.44 29.13
N GLY A 137 15.31 4.49 28.96
CA GLY A 137 14.13 4.31 29.81
C GLY A 137 12.88 5.04 29.34
N PHE A 138 12.88 5.64 28.15
CA PHE A 138 11.65 6.16 27.56
C PHE A 138 10.70 5.01 27.21
N LYS A 139 9.43 5.13 27.58
CA LYS A 139 8.39 4.16 27.24
C LYS A 139 7.44 4.81 26.23
N PRO A 140 7.51 4.46 24.94
CA PRO A 140 6.57 4.98 23.97
C PRO A 140 5.14 4.56 24.36
N PRO A 141 4.13 5.35 23.97
CA PRO A 141 2.75 4.91 24.09
C PRO A 141 2.57 3.60 23.29
N PRO A 142 1.62 2.74 23.69
CA PRO A 142 1.32 1.55 22.91
C PRO A 142 0.97 1.94 21.47
N CYS A 143 1.54 1.23 20.50
CA CYS A 143 1.16 1.35 19.09
C CYS A 143 -0.35 1.08 18.99
N GLY A 144 -1.13 2.12 18.69
CA GLY A 144 -2.58 1.99 18.59
C GLY A 144 -2.97 1.29 17.30
N ASN A 145 -3.92 0.36 17.39
CA ASN A 145 -4.58 -0.23 16.22
C ASN A 145 -5.26 0.90 15.42
N LYS A 146 -4.70 1.25 14.27
CA LYS A 146 -5.41 2.02 13.25
C LYS A 146 -6.02 1.06 12.25
#